data_AF-A0A945BI96-F1
#
_entry.id   AF-A0A945BI96-F1
#
_cell.length_a   1.000
_cell.length_b   1.000
_cell.length_c   1.000
_cell.angle_alpha   90.00
_cell.angle_beta   90.00
_cell.angle_gamma   90.00
#
_symmetry.space_group_name_H-M   'P 1'
#
loop_
_entity.id
_entity.type
_entity.pdbx_description
1 polymer ?
#
loop_
_entity_poly.entity_id
_entity_poly.type
_entity_poly.pdbx_seq_one_letter_code
_entity_poly.pdbx_strand_id
1 'polypeptide(L)' 'MEEIIQIFSDANLNWITVCAVISGILYIILAAKENVWCWLAASISVCLYMYINYDLGYYSQAALQIFYLF' A
#
# COMPACT_ATOMS: atom_id res chain seq x y z
N MET A 1 22.39 16.17 -4.54
CA MET A 1 21.55 17.11 -3.76
C MET A 1 20.15 17.20 -4.35
N GLU A 2 20.03 17.34 -5.67
CA GLU A 2 18.73 17.43 -6.37
C GLU A 2 17.92 16.12 -6.31
N GLU A 3 18.58 14.96 -6.27
CA GLU A 3 17.92 13.64 -6.15
C GLU A 3 17.18 13.44 -4.81
N ILE A 4 17.72 13.98 -3.70
CA ILE A 4 17.06 13.91 -2.38
C ILE A 4 15.83 14.82 -2.34
N ILE A 5 15.90 15.98 -3.01
CA ILE A 5 14.78 16.93 -3.09
C ILE A 5 13.64 16.34 -3.92
N GLN A 6 13.94 15.57 -4.98
CA GLN A 6 12.94 14.84 -5.77
C GLN A 6 12.24 13.76 -4.93
N ILE A 7 12.96 12.97 -4.12
CA ILE A 7 12.36 11.96 -3.21
C ILE A 7 11.37 12.61 -2.23
N PHE A 8 11.73 13.75 -1.63
CA PHE A 8 10.84 14.44 -0.68
C PHE A 8 9.72 15.24 -1.36
N SER A 9 9.89 15.66 -2.62
CA SER A 9 8.86 16.37 -3.39
C SER A 9 7.85 15.43 -4.05
N ASP A 10 8.24 14.19 -4.34
CA ASP A 10 7.35 13.11 -4.81
C ASP A 10 6.51 12.52 -3.67
N ALA A 11 6.80 12.91 -2.41
CA ALA A 11 5.95 12.66 -1.26
C ALA A 11 4.66 13.49 -1.33
N ASN A 12 3.89 13.31 -2.41
CA ASN A 12 2.52 13.74 -2.51
C ASN A 12 1.72 12.86 -1.54
N LEU A 13 1.58 13.33 -0.30
CA LEU A 13 0.76 12.69 0.74
C LEU A 13 -0.72 12.79 0.35
N ASN A 14 -1.08 11.98 -0.64
CA ASN A 14 -2.44 11.75 -1.03
C ASN A 14 -3.16 11.05 0.12
N TRP A 15 -4.37 11.51 0.41
CA TRP A 15 -5.21 10.91 1.47
C TRP A 15 -5.37 9.39 1.27
N ILE A 16 -5.36 8.94 0.01
CA ILE A 16 -5.43 7.53 -0.38
C ILE A 16 -4.22 6.76 0.13
N THR A 17 -2.99 7.30 -0.01
CA THR A 17 -1.76 6.68 0.49
C THR A 17 -1.77 6.57 2.01
N VAL A 18 -2.23 7.61 2.70
CA VAL A 18 -2.37 7.59 4.16
C VAL A 18 -3.37 6.52 4.61
N CYS A 19 -4.53 6.42 3.95
CA CYS A 19 -5.49 5.35 4.21
C CYS A 19 -4.94 3.95 3.91
N ALA A 20 -4.12 3.80 2.85
CA ALA A 20 -3.49 2.54 2.48
C ALA A 20 -2.52 2.04 3.56
N VAL A 21 -1.66 2.94 4.06
CA VAL A 21 -0.69 2.67 5.12
C VAL A 21 -1.41 2.30 6.43
N ILE A 22 -2.42 3.08 6.84
CA ILE A 22 -3.20 2.79 8.05
C ILE A 22 -3.89 1.43 7.96
N SER A 23 -4.49 1.11 6.81
CA SER A 23 -5.13 -0.18 6.58
C SER A 23 -4.12 -1.34 6.62
N GLY A 24 -2.90 -1.14 6.11
CA GLY A 24 -1.82 -2.12 6.18
C GLY A 24 -1.32 -2.37 7.60
N ILE A 25 -1.16 -1.32 8.41
CA ILE A 25 -0.79 -1.45 9.83
C ILE A 25 -1.89 -2.19 10.60
N LEU A 26 -3.16 -1.85 10.33
CA LEU A 26 -4.30 -2.52 10.96
C LEU A 26 -4.33 -4.01 10.58
N TYR A 27 -4.03 -4.35 9.33
CA TYR A 27 -3.87 -5.73 8.87
C TYR A 27 -2.82 -6.48 9.70
N ILE A 28 -1.61 -5.94 9.90
CA ILE A 28 -0.54 -6.59 10.66
C ILE A 28 -0.98 -6.90 12.10
N ILE A 29 -1.71 -5.96 12.72
CA ILE A 29 -2.24 -6.13 14.08
C ILE A 29 -3.31 -7.23 14.11
N LEU A 30 -4.17 -7.32 13.10
CA LEU A 30 -5.17 -8.38 12.99
C LEU A 30 -4.55 -9.74 12.67
N ALA A 31 -3.48 -9.77 11.86
CA ALA A 31 -2.71 -10.97 11.55
C ALA A 31 -2.06 -11.54 12.82
N ALA A 32 -1.47 -10.66 13.65
CA ALA A 32 -0.90 -11.04 14.94
C ALA A 32 -1.96 -11.58 15.94
N LYS A 33 -3.24 -11.29 15.70
CA LYS A 33 -4.38 -11.79 16.50
C LYS A 33 -5.07 -13.01 15.89
N GLU A 34 -4.53 -13.61 14.82
CA GLU A 34 -5.10 -14.76 14.09
C GLU A 34 -6.59 -14.60 13.73
N ASN A 35 -7.05 -13.36 13.49
CA ASN A 35 -8.46 -13.10 13.21
C ASN A 35 -8.76 -13.23 11.71
N VAL A 36 -9.86 -13.89 11.33
CA VAL A 36 -10.26 -14.11 9.92
C VAL A 36 -10.50 -12.79 9.15
N TRP A 37 -10.84 -11.72 9.85
CA TRP A 37 -10.98 -10.37 9.26
C TRP A 37 -9.67 -9.79 8.71
N CYS A 38 -8.52 -10.39 9.06
CA CYS A 38 -7.21 -10.07 8.52
C CYS A 38 -7.18 -10.15 6.99
N TRP A 39 -7.86 -11.15 6.42
CA TRP A 39 -7.90 -11.36 4.96
C TRP A 39 -8.60 -10.21 4.21
N LEU A 40 -9.68 -9.66 4.77
CA LEU A 40 -10.37 -8.50 4.22
C LEU A 40 -9.53 -7.23 4.33
N ALA A 41 -8.87 -7.02 5.47
CA ALA A 41 -7.97 -5.89 5.67
C ALA A 41 -6.76 -5.94 4.72
N ALA A 42 -6.17 -7.12 4.50
CA ALA A 42 -5.11 -7.35 3.54
C ALA A 42 -5.55 -7.03 2.10
N SER A 43 -6.72 -7.53 1.71
CA SER A 43 -7.29 -7.32 0.38
C SER A 43 -7.53 -5.83 0.10
N ILE A 44 -8.10 -5.11 1.07
CA ILE A 44 -8.34 -3.66 0.97
C ILE A 44 -7.02 -2.89 0.84
N SER A 45 -6.00 -3.23 1.64
CA SER A 45 -4.70 -2.54 1.61
C SER A 45 -3.99 -2.75 0.27
N VAL A 46 -3.96 -3.98 -0.24
CA VAL A 46 -3.42 -4.31 -1.57
C VAL A 46 -4.18 -3.58 -2.67
N CYS A 47 -5.51 -3.55 -2.66
CA CYS A 47 -6.29 -2.84 -3.67
C CYS A 47 -5.94 -1.35 -3.71
N LEU A 48 -5.77 -0.71 -2.55
CA LEU A 48 -5.33 0.69 -2.46
C LEU A 48 -3.89 0.88 -2.99
N TYR A 49 -2.95 0.01 -2.60
CA TYR A 49 -1.57 0.10 -3.10
C TYR A 49 -1.47 -0.19 -4.59
N MET A 50 -2.27 -1.12 -5.12
CA MET A 50 -2.35 -1.41 -6.54
C MET A 50 -2.82 -0.18 -7.33
N TYR A 51 -3.84 0.54 -6.82
CA TYR A 51 -4.32 1.77 -7.43
C TYR A 51 -3.23 2.87 -7.45
N ILE A 52 -2.54 3.08 -6.33
CA ILE A 52 -1.46 4.07 -6.23
C ILE A 52 -0.31 3.74 -7.19
N ASN A 53 0.13 2.48 -7.23
CA ASN A 53 1.23 2.05 -8.11
C ASN A 53 0.84 2.09 -9.59
N TYR A 54 -0.44 1.89 -9.91
CA TYR A 54 -0.95 2.04 -11.26
C TYR A 54 -0.97 3.51 -11.72
N ASP A 55 -1.39 4.42 -10.83
CA ASP A 55 -1.40 5.88 -11.08
C ASP A 55 0.02 6.42 -11.32
N LEU A 56 0.99 5.95 -10.55
CA LEU A 56 2.40 6.32 -10.67
C LEU A 56 3.14 5.64 -11.86
N GLY A 57 2.48 4.75 -12.60
CA GLY A 57 3.08 4.02 -13.73
C GLY A 57 4.07 2.91 -13.32
N TYR A 58 4.16 2.58 -12.03
CA TYR A 58 5.02 1.51 -11.50
C TYR A 58 4.33 0.14 -11.58
N TYR A 59 4.06 -0.32 -12.81
CA TYR A 59 3.37 -1.59 -13.07
C TYR A 59 4.05 -2.82 -12.44
N SER A 60 5.38 -2.80 -12.32
CA SER A 60 6.15 -3.87 -11.67
C SER A 60 5.77 -4.04 -10.19
N GLN A 61 5.64 -2.93 -9.46
CA GLN A 61 5.26 -2.94 -8.04
C GLN A 61 3.79 -3.31 -7.85
N ALA A 62 2.91 -2.86 -8.75
CA ALA A 62 1.50 -3.24 -8.75
C ALA A 62 1.33 -4.76 -8.96
N ALA A 63 2.08 -5.37 -9.88
CA ALA A 63 2.06 -6.81 -10.12
C ALA A 63 2.54 -7.59 -8.89
N LEU A 64 3.57 -7.10 -8.21
CA LEU A 64 4.09 -7.71 -6.98
C LEU A 64 3.04 -7.71 -5.85
N GLN A 65 2.25 -6.64 -5.74
CA GLN A 65 1.18 -6.53 -4.74
C GLN A 65 0.07 -7.57 -4.95
N ILE A 66 -0.23 -7.93 -6.21
CA ILE A 66 -1.21 -8.97 -6.57
C ILE A 66 -0.71 -10.35 -6.17
N PHE A 67 0.58 -10.62 -6.39
CA PHE A 67 1.24 -11.86 -5.95
C PHE A 67 1.24 -12.02 -4.43
N TYR A 68 1.21 -10.93 -3.67
CA TYR A 68 1.18 -10.99 -2.22
C TYR A 68 -0.23 -11.29 -1.66
N LEU A 69 -1.28 -11.07 -2.46
CA LEU A 69 -2.68 -11.33 -2.07
C LEU A 69 -3.11 -12.77 -2.40
N PHE A 70 -2.57 -13.36 -3.47
CA PHE A 70 -2.80 -14.75 -3.89
C PHE A 70 -1.91 -15.75 -3.14
#